data_AF-A0A086AM93-F1
#
_entry.id   AF-A0A086AM93-F1
#
_cell.length_a   1.000
_cell.length_b   1.000
_cell.length_c   1.000
_cell.angle_alpha   90.00
_cell.angle_beta   90.00
_cell.angle_gamma   90.00
#
_symmetry.space_group_name_H-M   'P 1'
#
loop_
_entity.id
_entity.type
_entity.pdbx_description
1 polymer ?
#
loop_
_entity_poly.entity_id
_entity_poly.type
_entity_poly.pdbx_seq_one_letter_code
_entity_poly.pdbx_strand_id
1 'polypeptide(L)'
;MQNKKLSTEEKESTVSLNKAIIYEGYGAEPDKTRFVRESASGRLTIVAIGDPSESLSAAIALVDEGAELIELCGAISPTWRAKVSEAIGNRARVSSVTFGFESLVLAAHFSTSFHEGNPPREAFIILESGSDPGRDRFEKAFDPQHTTFIPVPDEATGAKVAAELAESGFGLIELYGGFTASGAAQVIEAVNGLAPVGVGSFTLDVTNP
;
A
#
# COMPACT_ATOMS: atom_id res chain seq x y z
N MET A 1 -14.40 -40.95 33.38
CA MET A 1 -13.07 -40.85 32.71
C MET A 1 -13.31 -41.30 31.27
N GLN A 2 -13.12 -40.54 30.20
CA GLN A 2 -12.31 -39.35 29.96
C GLN A 2 -12.89 -38.67 28.70
N ASN A 3 -13.18 -37.37 28.77
CA ASN A 3 -13.62 -36.57 27.63
C ASN A 3 -12.48 -36.41 26.63
N LYS A 4 -12.66 -36.91 25.40
CA LYS A 4 -11.74 -36.68 24.30
C LYS A 4 -12.03 -35.29 23.73
N LYS A 5 -11.21 -34.32 24.13
CA LYS A 5 -11.20 -32.93 23.66
C LYS A 5 -11.00 -32.93 22.14
N LEU A 6 -12.01 -32.53 21.37
CA LEU A 6 -11.82 -32.07 20.00
C LEU A 6 -11.10 -30.71 20.10
N SER A 7 -9.82 -30.68 19.79
CA SER A 7 -9.11 -29.44 19.48
C SER A 7 -9.24 -29.19 17.99
N THR A 8 -10.29 -28.49 17.59
CA THR A 8 -10.38 -27.88 16.27
C THR A 8 -9.63 -26.55 16.35
N GLU A 9 -8.31 -26.60 16.19
CA GLU A 9 -7.57 -25.42 15.72
C GLU A 9 -7.91 -25.30 14.24
N GLU A 10 -8.91 -24.48 13.93
CA GLU A 10 -9.05 -23.95 12.58
C GLU A 10 -7.77 -23.17 12.29
N LYS A 11 -6.85 -23.79 11.55
CA LYS A 11 -5.83 -23.07 10.81
C LYS A 11 -6.59 -22.12 9.90
N GLU A 12 -6.63 -20.86 10.29
CA GLU A 12 -7.01 -19.76 9.41
C GLU A 12 -6.14 -19.90 8.17
N SER A 13 -6.72 -20.41 7.08
CA SER A 13 -6.02 -20.54 5.81
C SER A 13 -5.85 -19.12 5.32
N THR A 14 -4.69 -18.52 5.59
CA THR A 14 -4.30 -17.26 4.98
C THR A 14 -4.35 -17.47 3.47
N VAL A 15 -5.37 -16.91 2.82
CA VAL A 15 -5.49 -16.97 1.37
C VAL A 15 -4.27 -16.26 0.81
N SER A 16 -3.38 -17.03 0.19
CA SER A 16 -2.24 -16.50 -0.55
C SER A 16 -2.78 -15.68 -1.71
N LEU A 17 -2.46 -14.38 -1.77
CA LEU A 17 -2.93 -13.47 -2.81
C LEU A 17 -1.74 -12.83 -3.52
N ASN A 18 -1.81 -12.77 -4.85
CA ASN A 18 -0.84 -12.02 -5.64
C ASN A 18 -1.25 -10.54 -5.70
N LYS A 19 -0.57 -9.69 -4.95
CA LYS A 19 -0.84 -8.25 -4.84
C LYS A 19 0.23 -7.43 -5.55
N ALA A 20 -0.14 -6.25 -6.00
CA ALA A 20 0.80 -5.28 -6.52
C ALA A 20 0.53 -3.85 -6.03
N ILE A 21 1.60 -3.07 -5.89
CA ILE A 21 1.54 -1.62 -5.66
C ILE A 21 2.25 -0.92 -6.82
N ILE A 22 1.63 0.12 -7.37
CA ILE A 22 2.23 1.01 -8.36
C ILE A 22 2.34 2.39 -7.71
N TYR A 23 3.56 2.93 -7.67
CA TYR A 23 3.83 4.22 -7.03
C TYR A 23 4.79 5.07 -7.85
N GLU A 24 4.71 6.39 -7.67
CA GLU A 24 5.58 7.33 -8.37
C GLU A 24 6.96 7.38 -7.71
N GLY A 25 8.01 7.20 -8.53
CA GLY A 25 9.40 7.18 -8.13
C GLY A 25 10.22 8.14 -9.00
N TYR A 26 11.05 8.99 -8.39
CA TYR A 26 11.91 9.91 -9.14
C TYR A 26 12.81 9.18 -10.16
N GLY A 27 12.61 9.47 -11.45
CA GLY A 27 13.38 8.86 -12.54
C GLY A 27 13.27 7.34 -12.61
N ALA A 28 12.24 6.75 -12.00
CA ALA A 28 12.01 5.32 -12.04
C ALA A 28 11.65 4.87 -13.46
N GLU A 29 12.16 3.70 -13.85
CA GLU A 29 11.76 3.02 -15.08
C GLU A 29 11.05 1.73 -14.67
N PRO A 30 9.77 1.52 -15.01
CA PRO A 30 8.96 0.40 -14.49
C PRO A 30 9.59 -0.98 -14.66
N ASP A 31 10.26 -1.22 -15.79
CA ASP A 31 10.89 -2.51 -16.11
C ASP A 31 12.20 -2.75 -15.33
N LYS A 32 12.82 -1.70 -14.79
CA LYS A 32 14.07 -1.76 -14.03
C LYS A 32 13.84 -1.60 -12.53
N THR A 33 12.80 -0.85 -12.16
CA THR A 33 12.53 -0.42 -10.79
C THR A 33 11.35 -1.18 -10.22
N ARG A 34 11.59 -2.46 -10.01
CA ARG A 34 10.60 -3.40 -9.50
C ARG A 34 11.17 -4.22 -8.36
N PHE A 35 10.35 -4.50 -7.35
CA PHE A 35 10.67 -5.51 -6.35
C PHE A 35 9.57 -6.55 -6.25
N VAL A 36 9.98 -7.77 -5.87
CA VAL A 36 9.08 -8.87 -5.55
C VAL A 36 9.43 -9.37 -4.16
N ARG A 37 8.40 -9.55 -3.34
CA ARG A 37 8.48 -10.14 -2.01
C ARG A 37 7.50 -11.30 -1.94
N GLU A 38 7.96 -12.43 -1.43
CA GLU A 38 7.15 -13.62 -1.16
C GLU A 38 6.99 -13.76 0.35
N SER A 39 5.77 -14.05 0.81
CA SER A 39 5.46 -14.29 2.22
C SER A 39 4.37 -15.35 2.36
N ALA A 40 3.98 -15.66 3.60
CA ALA A 40 2.84 -16.55 3.86
C ALA A 40 1.50 -15.96 3.35
N SER A 41 1.43 -14.65 3.13
CA SER A 41 0.26 -13.96 2.58
C SER A 41 0.22 -13.95 1.04
N GLY A 42 1.23 -14.52 0.39
CA GLY A 42 1.38 -14.59 -1.06
C GLY A 42 2.49 -13.70 -1.59
N ARG A 43 2.34 -13.28 -2.84
CA ARG A 43 3.34 -12.49 -3.57
C ARG A 43 2.96 -11.02 -3.58
N LEU A 44 3.87 -10.15 -3.16
CA LEU A 44 3.78 -8.70 -3.32
C LEU A 44 4.77 -8.25 -4.37
N THR A 45 4.27 -7.67 -5.47
CA THR A 45 5.10 -6.92 -6.41
C THR A 45 4.94 -5.42 -6.17
N ILE A 46 6.01 -4.66 -6.15
CA ILE A 46 5.89 -3.20 -6.24
C ILE A 46 6.70 -2.69 -7.41
N VAL A 47 6.07 -1.79 -8.16
CA VAL A 47 6.62 -1.16 -9.35
C VAL A 47 6.65 0.33 -9.12
N ALA A 48 7.84 0.93 -9.23
CA ALA A 48 7.97 2.37 -9.27
C ALA A 48 7.85 2.85 -10.73
N ILE A 49 7.10 3.91 -10.95
CA ILE A 49 6.92 4.54 -12.26
C ILE A 49 7.41 5.99 -12.23
N GLY A 50 7.96 6.47 -13.33
CA GLY A 50 8.44 7.86 -13.45
C GLY A 50 7.36 8.84 -13.87
N ASP A 51 6.29 8.34 -14.51
CA ASP A 51 5.13 9.15 -14.90
C ASP A 51 3.81 8.37 -14.67
N PRO A 52 2.75 9.02 -14.16
CA PRO A 52 1.47 8.36 -13.92
C PRO A 52 0.88 7.60 -15.11
N SER A 53 1.17 7.99 -16.35
CA SER A 53 0.71 7.29 -17.56
C SER A 53 1.30 5.90 -17.76
N GLU A 54 2.44 5.63 -17.14
CA GLU A 54 3.07 4.30 -17.14
C GLU A 54 2.31 3.29 -16.26
N SER A 55 1.38 3.76 -15.41
CA SER A 55 0.50 2.89 -14.61
C SER A 55 -0.26 1.89 -15.48
N LEU A 56 -0.60 2.26 -16.73
CA LEU A 56 -1.36 1.42 -17.64
C LEU A 56 -0.56 0.20 -18.09
N SER A 57 0.64 0.42 -18.63
CA SER A 57 1.53 -0.64 -19.08
C SER A 57 2.01 -1.50 -17.91
N ALA A 58 2.35 -0.87 -16.78
CA ALA A 58 2.73 -1.57 -15.56
C ALA A 58 1.61 -2.50 -15.07
N ALA A 59 0.36 -2.01 -15.02
CA ALA A 59 -0.77 -2.83 -14.59
C ALA A 59 -1.05 -4.02 -15.52
N ILE A 60 -0.94 -3.83 -16.85
CA ILE A 60 -1.09 -4.91 -17.82
C ILE A 60 -0.04 -6.01 -17.59
N ALA A 61 1.24 -5.62 -17.45
CA ALA A 61 2.31 -6.57 -17.16
C ALA A 61 2.08 -7.32 -15.83
N LEU A 62 1.62 -6.62 -14.80
CA LEU A 62 1.32 -7.22 -13.49
C LEU A 62 0.22 -8.28 -13.57
N VAL A 63 -0.87 -8.03 -14.30
CA VAL A 63 -1.95 -9.03 -14.46
C VAL A 63 -1.56 -10.18 -15.38
N ASP A 64 -0.70 -9.94 -16.38
CA ASP A 64 -0.14 -11.02 -17.21
C ASP A 64 0.73 -11.97 -16.38
N GLU A 65 1.32 -11.46 -15.30
CA GLU A 65 2.06 -12.24 -14.29
C GLU A 65 1.19 -12.77 -13.14
N GLY A 66 -0.13 -12.60 -13.23
CA GLY A 66 -1.09 -13.15 -12.29
C GLY A 66 -1.28 -12.33 -11.02
N ALA A 67 -1.04 -11.01 -11.05
CA ALA A 67 -1.54 -10.12 -10.00
C ALA A 67 -3.07 -10.15 -9.99
N GLU A 68 -3.66 -10.30 -8.81
CA GLU A 68 -5.10 -10.37 -8.56
C GLU A 68 -5.62 -9.06 -7.93
N LEU A 69 -4.71 -8.23 -7.43
CA LEU A 69 -4.98 -6.97 -6.76
C LEU A 69 -3.87 -5.97 -7.10
N ILE A 70 -4.24 -4.77 -7.50
CA ILE A 70 -3.33 -3.67 -7.85
C ILE A 70 -3.76 -2.42 -7.07
N GLU A 71 -2.85 -1.83 -6.32
CA GLU A 71 -3.11 -0.62 -5.54
C GLU A 71 -2.27 0.54 -6.10
N LEU A 72 -2.94 1.63 -6.48
CA LEU A 72 -2.28 2.84 -6.98
C LEU A 72 -2.02 3.82 -5.81
N CYS A 73 -0.79 4.30 -5.69
CA CYS A 73 -0.36 5.30 -4.70
C CYS A 73 -1.15 6.62 -4.80
N GLY A 74 -1.20 7.40 -3.71
CA GLY A 74 -2.06 8.57 -3.57
C GLY A 74 -1.67 9.76 -4.45
N ALA A 75 -0.43 9.82 -4.92
CA ALA A 75 0.03 10.81 -5.90
C ALA A 75 -0.52 10.52 -7.32
N ILE A 76 -0.92 9.29 -7.59
CA ILE A 76 -1.51 8.90 -8.88
C ILE A 76 -2.99 9.29 -8.87
N SER A 77 -3.37 10.22 -9.75
CA SER A 77 -4.75 10.69 -9.89
C SER A 77 -5.75 9.51 -9.93
N PRO A 78 -6.85 9.55 -9.16
CA PRO A 78 -7.89 8.52 -9.22
C PRO A 78 -8.48 8.27 -10.61
N THR A 79 -8.30 9.20 -11.55
CA THR A 79 -8.67 9.00 -12.96
C THR A 79 -7.91 7.86 -13.63
N TRP A 80 -6.68 7.58 -13.19
CA TRP A 80 -5.90 6.43 -13.67
C TRP A 80 -6.48 5.10 -13.24
N ARG A 81 -7.13 5.04 -12.07
CA ARG A 81 -7.83 3.83 -11.61
C ARG A 81 -8.82 3.33 -12.64
N ALA A 82 -9.68 4.22 -13.14
CA ALA A 82 -10.69 3.88 -14.14
C ALA A 82 -10.05 3.36 -15.44
N LYS A 83 -9.00 4.05 -15.92
CA LYS A 83 -8.26 3.64 -17.14
C LYS A 83 -7.58 2.29 -16.98
N VAL A 84 -6.96 2.05 -15.81
CA VAL A 84 -6.31 0.78 -15.49
C VAL A 84 -7.35 -0.33 -15.40
N SER A 85 -8.45 -0.13 -14.67
CA SER A 85 -9.56 -1.09 -14.58
C SER A 85 -10.13 -1.44 -15.95
N GLU A 86 -10.35 -0.45 -16.83
CA GLU A 86 -10.82 -0.67 -18.20
C GLU A 86 -9.86 -1.55 -19.00
N ALA A 87 -8.55 -1.29 -18.93
CA ALA A 87 -7.56 -2.01 -19.71
C ALA A 87 -7.26 -3.43 -19.21
N ILE A 88 -7.34 -3.66 -17.89
CA ILE A 88 -7.10 -5.00 -17.33
C ILE A 88 -8.37 -5.85 -17.23
N GLY A 89 -9.55 -5.23 -17.31
CA GLY A 89 -10.83 -5.91 -17.16
C GLY A 89 -10.99 -6.56 -15.79
N ASN A 90 -11.51 -7.79 -15.76
CA ASN A 90 -11.73 -8.55 -14.53
C ASN A 90 -10.50 -9.34 -14.04
N ARG A 91 -9.32 -9.14 -14.64
CA ARG A 91 -8.11 -9.90 -14.31
C ARG A 91 -7.55 -9.57 -12.92
N ALA A 92 -7.78 -8.35 -12.43
CA ALA A 92 -7.42 -7.94 -11.09
C ALA A 92 -8.37 -6.85 -10.56
N ARG A 93 -8.41 -6.70 -9.24
CA ARG A 93 -9.10 -5.59 -8.57
C ARG A 93 -8.15 -4.40 -8.42
N VAL A 94 -8.61 -3.20 -8.74
CA VAL A 94 -7.80 -1.98 -8.66
C VAL A 94 -8.30 -1.08 -7.55
N SER A 95 -7.41 -0.65 -6.64
CA SER A 95 -7.66 0.42 -5.67
C SER A 95 -6.84 1.66 -5.98
N SER A 96 -7.23 2.77 -5.37
CA SER A 96 -6.39 3.96 -5.26
C SER A 96 -6.35 4.41 -3.82
N VAL A 97 -5.18 4.88 -3.40
CA VAL A 97 -5.01 5.57 -2.14
C VAL A 97 -5.74 6.92 -2.21
N THR A 98 -6.52 7.21 -1.18
CA THR A 98 -7.24 8.47 -1.02
C THR A 98 -7.04 9.03 0.38
N PHE A 99 -7.14 10.35 0.52
CA PHE A 99 -6.92 11.05 1.78
C PHE A 99 -8.24 11.59 2.36
N GLY A 100 -8.41 11.45 3.68
CA GLY A 100 -9.48 12.11 4.42
C GLY A 100 -9.26 13.62 4.54
N PHE A 101 -10.30 14.37 4.92
CA PHE A 101 -10.25 15.83 5.06
C PHE A 101 -9.17 16.30 6.04
N GLU A 102 -8.99 15.55 7.12
CA GLU A 102 -7.95 15.77 8.14
C GLU A 102 -6.53 15.68 7.58
N SER A 103 -6.33 14.98 6.46
CA SER A 103 -5.03 14.81 5.81
C SER A 103 -4.77 15.79 4.67
N LEU A 104 -5.79 16.50 4.16
CA LEU A 104 -5.67 17.25 2.88
C LEU A 104 -4.59 18.33 2.89
N VAL A 105 -4.48 19.12 3.96
CA VAL A 105 -3.46 20.20 4.02
C VAL A 105 -2.04 19.62 4.04
N LEU A 106 -1.83 18.56 4.79
CA LEU A 106 -0.52 17.91 4.89
C LEU A 106 -0.18 17.13 3.61
N ALA A 107 -1.16 16.48 2.99
CA ALA A 107 -0.99 15.81 1.70
C ALA A 107 -0.66 16.81 0.59
N ALA A 108 -1.31 17.99 0.59
CA ALA A 108 -0.97 19.08 -0.33
C ALA A 108 0.45 19.62 -0.11
N HIS A 109 0.86 19.75 1.16
CA HIS A 109 2.24 20.11 1.49
C HIS A 109 3.23 19.08 0.98
N PHE A 110 3.01 17.79 1.26
CA PHE A 110 3.85 16.70 0.75
C PHE A 110 3.94 16.74 -0.77
N SER A 111 2.81 16.86 -1.47
CA SER A 111 2.77 16.94 -2.94
C SER A 111 3.56 18.14 -3.46
N THR A 112 3.44 19.31 -2.82
CA THR A 112 4.21 20.50 -3.20
C THR A 112 5.71 20.26 -3.03
N SER A 113 6.13 19.77 -1.85
CA SER A 113 7.53 19.47 -1.55
C SER A 113 8.11 18.39 -2.46
N PHE A 114 7.32 17.39 -2.83
CA PHE A 114 7.68 16.40 -3.83
C PHE A 114 8.03 17.11 -5.13
N HIS A 115 7.10 17.82 -5.77
CA HIS A 115 7.34 18.50 -7.05
C HIS A 115 8.47 19.55 -7.02
N GLU A 116 8.76 20.14 -5.87
CA GLU A 116 9.89 21.06 -5.66
C GLU A 116 11.25 20.36 -5.52
N GLY A 117 11.28 19.03 -5.51
CA GLY A 117 12.50 18.22 -5.40
C GLY A 117 13.04 18.13 -3.96
N ASN A 118 12.18 18.28 -2.96
CA ASN A 118 12.52 18.10 -1.56
C ASN A 118 11.42 17.35 -0.77
N PRO A 119 11.00 16.15 -1.24
CA PRO A 119 9.98 15.38 -0.54
C PRO A 119 10.45 14.98 0.86
N PRO A 120 9.60 15.10 1.89
CA PRO A 120 9.81 14.40 3.15
C PRO A 120 9.90 12.88 2.93
N ARG A 121 10.41 12.16 3.94
CA ARG A 121 10.36 10.69 3.92
C ARG A 121 8.91 10.21 3.94
N GLU A 122 8.62 9.17 3.18
CA GLU A 122 7.30 8.55 3.10
C GLU A 122 7.35 7.09 3.55
N ALA A 123 6.24 6.62 4.12
CA ALA A 123 6.11 5.26 4.63
C ALA A 123 4.86 4.58 4.08
N PHE A 124 5.05 3.40 3.48
CA PHE A 124 3.96 2.55 3.00
C PHE A 124 3.82 1.37 3.95
N ILE A 125 2.73 1.36 4.73
CA ILE A 125 2.40 0.30 5.68
C ILE A 125 1.50 -0.70 4.95
N ILE A 126 1.93 -1.97 4.90
CA ILE A 126 1.32 -2.99 4.05
C ILE A 126 0.85 -4.16 4.92
N LEU A 127 -0.44 -4.52 4.87
CA LEU A 127 -0.92 -5.71 5.56
C LEU A 127 -0.38 -7.00 4.93
N GLU A 128 0.45 -7.70 5.69
CA GLU A 128 1.07 -8.97 5.36
C GLU A 128 1.13 -9.86 6.60
N SER A 129 0.20 -10.81 6.72
CA SER A 129 0.11 -11.69 7.89
C SER A 129 1.42 -12.45 8.14
N GLY A 130 1.86 -12.43 9.40
CA GLY A 130 3.09 -13.08 9.85
C GLY A 130 4.37 -12.30 9.60
N SER A 131 4.29 -11.07 9.07
CA SER A 131 5.46 -10.20 8.96
C SER A 131 5.87 -9.64 10.33
N ASP A 132 7.14 -9.26 10.42
CA ASP A 132 7.70 -8.49 11.54
C ASP A 132 8.11 -7.11 11.02
N PRO A 133 7.50 -6.02 11.50
CA PRO A 133 7.76 -4.70 10.93
C PRO A 133 9.16 -4.17 11.22
N GLY A 134 9.90 -4.72 12.19
CA GLY A 134 11.29 -4.34 12.46
C GLY A 134 12.27 -5.06 11.52
N ARG A 135 12.05 -6.36 11.30
CA ARG A 135 12.89 -7.21 10.44
C ARG A 135 12.60 -7.04 8.96
N ASP A 136 11.32 -6.92 8.60
CA ASP A 136 10.85 -7.09 7.21
C ASP A 136 10.72 -5.77 6.44
N ARG A 137 10.93 -4.62 7.11
CA ARG A 137 10.95 -3.31 6.45
C ARG A 137 12.17 -3.12 5.57
N PHE A 138 12.02 -2.34 4.51
CA PHE A 138 13.12 -1.96 3.62
C PHE A 138 12.86 -0.58 3.01
N GLU A 139 13.93 0.06 2.53
CA GLU A 139 13.88 1.40 1.93
C GLU A 139 14.20 1.34 0.43
N LYS A 140 13.57 2.23 -0.34
CA LYS A 140 14.00 2.60 -1.68
C LYS A 140 14.25 4.10 -1.73
N ALA A 141 15.43 4.46 -2.24
CA ALA A 141 15.85 5.84 -2.42
C ALA A 141 15.97 6.14 -3.91
N PHE A 142 15.23 7.15 -4.36
CA PHE A 142 15.32 7.77 -5.67
C PHE A 142 15.61 9.24 -5.42
N ASP A 143 16.88 9.65 -5.32
CA ASP A 143 17.24 11.03 -4.95
C ASP A 143 16.36 12.06 -5.70
N PRO A 144 15.55 12.88 -4.99
CA PRO A 144 15.54 13.17 -3.55
C PRO A 144 14.54 12.38 -2.66
N GLN A 145 13.77 11.45 -3.22
CA GLN A 145 12.73 10.66 -2.55
C GLN A 145 13.28 9.45 -1.78
N HIS A 146 12.70 9.22 -0.59
CA HIS A 146 12.99 8.07 0.27
C HIS A 146 11.69 7.41 0.74
N THR A 147 11.39 6.25 0.17
CA THR A 147 10.20 5.45 0.47
C THR A 147 10.57 4.28 1.37
N THR A 148 9.99 4.21 2.57
CA THR A 148 10.11 3.04 3.45
C THR A 148 8.88 2.16 3.29
N PHE A 149 9.06 0.87 3.00
CA PHE A 149 8.00 -0.11 2.93
C PHE A 149 8.01 -0.96 4.20
N ILE A 150 6.87 -1.04 4.89
CA ILE A 150 6.76 -1.70 6.19
C ILE A 150 5.61 -2.71 6.16
N PRO A 151 5.91 -4.00 5.90
CA PRO A 151 4.94 -5.07 6.09
C PRO A 151 4.56 -5.17 7.58
N VAL A 152 3.26 -5.16 7.88
CA VAL A 152 2.74 -5.35 9.25
C VAL A 152 1.79 -6.55 9.31
N PRO A 153 1.80 -7.33 10.41
CA PRO A 153 1.00 -8.55 10.53
C PRO A 153 -0.50 -8.27 10.69
N ASP A 154 -0.84 -7.10 11.22
CA ASP A 154 -2.21 -6.68 11.54
C ASP A 154 -2.33 -5.16 11.64
N GLU A 155 -3.57 -4.67 11.65
CA GLU A 155 -3.90 -3.23 11.67
C GLU A 155 -3.47 -2.55 12.97
N ALA A 156 -3.56 -3.24 14.11
CA ALA A 156 -3.16 -2.71 15.41
C ALA A 156 -1.65 -2.44 15.49
N THR A 157 -0.85 -3.32 14.89
CA THR A 157 0.58 -3.12 14.69
C THR A 157 0.85 -2.01 13.69
N GLY A 158 0.06 -1.92 12.62
CA GLY A 158 0.06 -0.80 11.69
C GLY A 158 -0.10 0.56 12.37
N ALA A 159 -1.08 0.72 13.25
CA ALA A 159 -1.31 1.97 13.99
C ALA A 159 -0.13 2.35 14.90
N LYS A 160 0.48 1.39 15.60
CA LYS A 160 1.67 1.62 16.44
C LYS A 160 2.86 2.09 15.61
N VAL A 161 3.14 1.40 14.51
CA VAL A 161 4.22 1.75 13.60
C VAL A 161 4.00 3.13 12.97
N ALA A 162 2.76 3.46 12.60
CA ALA A 162 2.42 4.76 12.04
C ALA A 162 2.68 5.91 13.03
N ALA A 163 2.33 5.74 14.31
CA ALA A 163 2.63 6.72 15.35
C ALA A 163 4.13 6.97 15.48
N GLU A 164 4.94 5.89 15.58
CA GLU A 164 6.41 6.00 15.68
C GLU A 164 7.04 6.71 14.47
N LEU A 165 6.56 6.40 13.26
CA LEU A 165 7.03 7.02 12.03
C LEU A 165 6.68 8.52 11.98
N ALA A 166 5.45 8.88 12.36
CA ALA A 166 5.00 10.27 12.38
C ALA A 166 5.78 11.09 13.42
N GLU A 167 5.98 10.56 14.63
CA GLU A 167 6.83 11.18 15.66
C GLU A 167 8.29 11.34 15.21
N SER A 168 8.76 10.43 14.36
CA SER A 168 10.11 10.47 13.76
C SER A 168 10.21 11.42 12.55
N GLY A 169 9.12 12.09 12.16
CA GLY A 169 9.11 13.11 11.12
C GLY A 169 8.90 12.60 9.69
N PHE A 170 8.30 11.41 9.51
CA PHE A 170 7.79 11.02 8.19
C PHE A 170 6.67 11.98 7.76
N GLY A 171 6.74 12.47 6.52
CA GLY A 171 5.80 13.48 6.00
C GLY A 171 4.66 12.89 5.17
N LEU A 172 4.61 11.57 5.00
CA LEU A 172 3.51 10.84 4.38
C LEU A 172 3.45 9.41 4.93
N ILE A 173 2.24 8.95 5.25
CA ILE A 173 1.94 7.55 5.58
C ILE A 173 0.83 7.07 4.66
N GLU A 174 1.02 5.94 4.00
CA GLU A 174 -0.01 5.32 3.17
C GLU A 174 -0.27 3.88 3.58
N LEU A 175 -1.53 3.48 3.54
CA LEU A 175 -2.03 2.19 3.99
C LEU A 175 -2.44 1.32 2.81
N TYR A 176 -1.86 0.12 2.75
CA TYR A 176 -1.99 -0.83 1.66
C TYR A 176 -2.40 -2.22 2.17
N GLY A 177 -2.93 -3.05 1.28
CA GLY A 177 -3.29 -4.43 1.55
C GLY A 177 -4.68 -4.62 2.15
N GLY A 178 -5.55 -3.61 2.05
CA GLY A 178 -6.97 -3.71 2.42
C GLY A 178 -7.28 -3.42 3.89
N PHE A 179 -6.66 -2.39 4.48
CA PHE A 179 -7.08 -1.87 5.77
C PHE A 179 -8.59 -1.60 5.81
N THR A 180 -9.24 -2.06 6.86
CA THR A 180 -10.64 -1.78 7.15
C THR A 180 -10.82 -0.31 7.54
N ALA A 181 -12.06 0.18 7.47
CA ALA A 181 -12.37 1.53 7.94
C ALA A 181 -11.99 1.74 9.43
N SER A 182 -12.17 0.71 10.26
CA SER A 182 -11.78 0.76 11.68
C SER A 182 -10.26 0.76 11.86
N GLY A 183 -9.52 -0.07 11.12
CA GLY A 183 -8.06 -0.07 11.15
C GLY A 183 -7.46 1.24 10.65
N ALA A 184 -7.98 1.77 9.55
CA ALA A 184 -7.57 3.08 9.03
C ALA A 184 -7.83 4.20 10.05
N ALA A 185 -9.00 4.20 10.71
CA ALA A 185 -9.30 5.17 11.77
C ALA A 185 -8.31 5.09 12.93
N GLN A 186 -7.95 3.88 13.38
CA GLN A 186 -6.94 3.69 14.43
C GLN A 186 -5.57 4.27 14.03
N VAL A 187 -5.17 4.08 12.78
CA VAL A 187 -3.92 4.68 12.26
C VAL A 187 -4.02 6.21 12.26
N ILE A 188 -5.11 6.77 11.73
CA ILE A 188 -5.31 8.24 11.64
C ILE A 188 -5.27 8.87 13.04
N GLU A 189 -5.95 8.27 14.02
CA GLU A 189 -5.93 8.71 15.41
C GLU A 189 -4.52 8.62 16.02
N ALA A 190 -3.80 7.53 15.76
CA ALA A 190 -2.45 7.32 16.28
C ALA A 190 -1.41 8.28 15.68
N VAL A 191 -1.55 8.63 14.40
CA VAL A 191 -0.71 9.64 13.73
C VAL A 191 -0.97 11.06 14.27
N ASN A 192 -2.16 11.31 14.82
CA ASN A 192 -2.51 12.54 15.54
C ASN A 192 -2.20 13.83 14.73
N GLY A 193 -2.44 13.79 13.42
CA GLY A 193 -2.23 14.92 12.52
C GLY A 193 -0.77 15.35 12.32
N LEU A 194 0.21 14.51 12.68
CA LEU A 194 1.63 14.79 12.43
C LEU A 194 2.05 14.50 10.98
N ALA A 195 1.33 13.62 10.29
CA ALA A 195 1.52 13.27 8.89
C ALA A 195 0.15 13.04 8.21
N PRO A 196 0.03 13.24 6.89
CA PRO A 196 -1.16 12.81 6.16
C PRO A 196 -1.20 11.29 6.08
N VAL A 197 -2.40 10.72 6.22
CA VAL A 197 -2.64 9.28 6.07
C VAL A 197 -3.49 9.02 4.84
N GLY A 198 -2.91 8.34 3.86
CA GLY A 198 -3.60 7.84 2.68
C GLY A 198 -4.09 6.41 2.90
N VAL A 199 -5.29 6.09 2.42
CA VAL A 199 -5.87 4.74 2.56
C VAL A 199 -6.22 4.17 1.18
N GLY A 200 -5.61 3.03 0.83
CA GLY A 200 -5.99 2.25 -0.34
C GLY A 200 -7.40 1.68 -0.16
N SER A 201 -8.33 2.06 -1.02
CA SER A 201 -9.73 1.63 -0.92
C SER A 201 -10.25 1.01 -2.22
N PHE A 202 -11.01 -0.07 -2.07
CA PHE A 202 -11.70 -0.75 -3.15
C PHE A 202 -13.16 -0.29 -3.21
N THR A 203 -13.70 -0.19 -4.43
CA THR A 203 -15.08 0.22 -4.69
C THR A 203 -15.97 -1.02 -4.85
N LEU A 204 -17.27 -0.87 -4.64
CA LEU A 204 -18.21 -2.01 -4.65
C LEU A 204 -18.31 -2.73 -6.00
N ASP A 205 -17.95 -2.10 -7.13
CA ASP A 205 -17.83 -2.76 -8.43
C ASP A 205 -16.81 -3.90 -8.41
N VAL A 206 -15.83 -3.90 -7.50
CA VAL A 206 -14.94 -5.07 -7.32
C VAL A 206 -15.63 -6.28 -6.69
N THR A 207 -16.84 -6.10 -6.14
CA THR A 207 -17.65 -7.16 -5.52
C THR A 207 -18.80 -7.65 -6.41
N ASN A 208 -19.05 -6.97 -7.54
CA ASN A 208 -20.08 -7.34 -8.53
C ASN A 208 -19.42 -7.57 -9.90
N PRO A 209 -18.97 -8.81 -10.21
CA PRO A 209 -18.32 -9.15 -11.47
C PRO A 209 -19.24 -9.10 -12.69
#